data_AF-A0A533S023-F1
#
_entry.id   AF-A0A533S023-F1
#
_cell.length_a   1.000
_cell.length_b   1.000
_cell.length_c   1.000
_cell.angle_alpha   90.00
_cell.angle_beta   90.00
_cell.angle_gamma   90.00
#
_symmetry.space_group_name_H-M   'P 1'
#
loop_
_entity.id
_entity.type
_entity.pdbx_description
1 polymer ?
#
loop_
_entity_poly.entity_id
_entity_poly.type
_entity_poly.pdbx_seq_one_letter_code
_entity_poly.pdbx_strand_id
1 'polypeptide(L)'
;LGDPAAYGNVVITLEVGGLYRRNALLRQLVEGQYQRNDMDLRPGAFRVRGDTLEVFPAYEDRMAYRITFFGDEIERIISVNPVTGEILETPEKIEIFPAKHYIAQEDRLKKAINDIEEELEQQLANFKSHDKYLEAQRIEQRTRYDLEMLREVGYCSGIENYSRHLDQRAPGSAPWTLIDYLPSEYLLVLDESHMTVPQIRGMYNGDRNRKTTLVEYGFRLPSAVDNRPLKFDEFEQHMGHVVYTSATPGPYEMGRTMQVVEQIIRPTGLLDPQVEVRTSQGQVDDLVKEIRQRTERGERVLVTTLTKRMSEDLTDYLMELGIKVHYLHSEVETLE
;
A
#
# COMPACT_ATOMS: atom_id res chain seq x y z
N LEU A 1 -0.90 7.29 -4.09
CA LEU A 1 -1.08 6.93 -5.51
C LEU A 1 -1.11 8.22 -6.31
N GLY A 2 -1.00 8.17 -7.64
CA GLY A 2 -1.17 9.36 -8.48
C GLY A 2 -2.65 9.64 -8.77
N ASP A 3 -2.91 10.76 -9.44
CA ASP A 3 -4.23 11.17 -9.94
C ASP A 3 -4.87 10.06 -10.81
N PRO A 4 -6.05 9.52 -10.42
CA PRO A 4 -6.75 8.47 -11.18
C PRO A 4 -7.07 8.88 -12.63
N ALA A 5 -7.42 10.15 -12.86
CA ALA A 5 -7.74 10.64 -14.20
C ALA A 5 -6.48 10.68 -15.08
N ALA A 6 -5.34 11.10 -14.51
CA ALA A 6 -4.07 11.05 -15.19
C ALA A 6 -3.64 9.62 -15.50
N TYR A 7 -3.86 8.68 -14.57
CA TYR A 7 -3.57 7.26 -14.76
C TYR A 7 -4.41 6.64 -15.90
N GLY A 8 -5.73 6.92 -15.90
CA GLY A 8 -6.65 6.45 -16.94
C GLY A 8 -6.31 6.94 -18.35
N ASN A 9 -5.79 8.16 -18.48
CA ASN A 9 -5.43 8.75 -19.79
C ASN A 9 -4.22 8.07 -20.46
N VAL A 10 -3.43 7.28 -19.71
CA VAL A 10 -2.22 6.61 -20.22
C VAL A 10 -2.47 5.12 -20.46
N VAL A 11 -3.69 4.64 -20.22
CA VAL A 11 -4.07 3.25 -20.53
C VAL A 11 -4.07 3.04 -22.04
N ILE A 12 -3.30 2.07 -22.50
CA ILE A 12 -3.21 1.73 -23.92
C ILE A 12 -4.24 0.65 -24.21
N THR A 13 -5.25 0.99 -25.00
CA THR A 13 -6.25 0.03 -25.46
C THR A 13 -5.91 -0.45 -26.88
N LEU A 14 -5.74 -1.76 -27.05
CA LEU A 14 -5.44 -2.40 -28.32
C LEU A 14 -6.55 -3.38 -28.69
N GLU A 15 -6.98 -3.34 -29.95
CA GLU A 15 -8.03 -4.21 -30.49
C GLU A 15 -7.58 -4.80 -31.82
N VAL A 16 -7.92 -6.08 -32.04
CA VAL A 16 -7.66 -6.78 -33.32
C VAL A 16 -8.40 -6.08 -34.46
N GLY A 17 -7.73 -5.88 -35.59
CA GLY A 17 -8.22 -5.10 -36.73
C GLY A 17 -8.08 -3.58 -36.57
N GLY A 18 -7.64 -3.09 -35.41
CA GLY A 18 -7.37 -1.67 -35.20
C GLY A 18 -6.08 -1.21 -35.89
N LEU A 19 -6.06 0.05 -36.34
CA LEU A 19 -4.91 0.68 -36.97
C LEU A 19 -4.08 1.46 -35.95
N TYR A 20 -2.87 0.96 -35.66
CA TYR A 20 -1.93 1.54 -34.71
C TYR A 20 -0.56 1.68 -35.35
N ARG A 21 -0.07 2.91 -35.46
CA ARG A 21 1.33 3.15 -35.85
C ARG A 21 2.26 2.60 -34.78
N ARG A 22 3.03 1.57 -35.13
CA ARG A 22 3.95 0.90 -34.18
C ARG A 22 4.83 1.88 -33.40
N ASN A 23 5.49 2.83 -34.08
CA ASN A 23 6.36 3.81 -33.41
C ASN A 23 5.61 4.80 -32.50
N ALA A 24 4.31 4.99 -32.69
CA ALA A 24 3.49 5.75 -31.75
C ALA A 24 3.17 4.90 -30.52
N LEU A 25 2.80 3.63 -30.71
CA LEU A 25 2.55 2.69 -29.62
C LEU A 25 3.78 2.48 -28.73
N LEU A 26 4.97 2.36 -29.30
CA LEU A 26 6.21 2.25 -28.52
C LEU A 26 6.47 3.50 -27.67
N ARG A 27 6.14 4.70 -28.18
CA ARG A 27 6.25 5.94 -27.41
C ARG A 27 5.23 5.98 -26.27
N GLN A 28 3.99 5.56 -26.51
CA GLN A 28 2.97 5.43 -25.46
C GLN A 28 3.38 4.44 -24.36
N LEU A 29 4.01 3.32 -24.71
CA LEU A 29 4.55 2.37 -23.72
C LEU A 29 5.65 3.01 -22.87
N VAL A 30 6.56 3.78 -23.48
CA VAL A 30 7.61 4.51 -22.75
C VAL A 30 7.00 5.61 -21.86
N GLU A 31 6.01 6.35 -22.35
CA GLU A 31 5.24 7.33 -21.56
C GLU A 31 4.56 6.66 -20.34
N GLY A 32 4.01 5.46 -20.55
CA GLY A 32 3.50 4.56 -19.51
C GLY A 32 4.58 3.92 -18.62
N GLN A 33 5.83 4.35 -18.70
CA GLN A 33 6.98 3.91 -17.90
C GLN A 33 7.46 2.47 -18.17
N TYR A 34 7.11 1.88 -19.31
CA TYR A 34 7.68 0.60 -19.70
C TYR A 34 9.09 0.77 -20.30
N GLN A 35 9.97 -0.19 -20.00
CA GLN A 35 11.33 -0.19 -20.51
C GLN A 35 11.45 -1.08 -21.75
N ARG A 36 12.06 -0.57 -22.83
CA ARG A 36 12.42 -1.42 -23.96
C ARG A 36 13.60 -2.31 -23.59
N ASN A 37 13.43 -3.63 -23.68
CA ASN A 37 14.51 -4.59 -23.45
C ASN A 37 14.37 -5.78 -24.41
N ASP A 38 15.13 -5.76 -25.51
CA ASP A 38 15.02 -6.77 -26.57
C ASP A 38 15.59 -8.15 -26.16
N MET A 39 16.42 -8.19 -25.11
CA MET A 39 17.08 -9.39 -24.59
C MET A 39 16.22 -10.12 -23.56
N ASP A 40 15.75 -9.38 -22.55
CA ASP A 40 15.07 -9.93 -21.38
C ASP A 40 13.68 -9.32 -21.19
N LEU A 41 12.66 -10.16 -21.24
CA LEU A 41 11.26 -9.77 -21.09
C LEU A 41 10.82 -10.04 -19.64
N ARG A 42 10.88 -8.98 -18.82
CA ARG A 42 10.50 -8.96 -17.40
C ARG A 42 9.27 -8.05 -17.19
N PRO A 43 8.54 -8.15 -16.06
CA PRO A 43 7.42 -7.26 -15.76
C PRO A 43 7.80 -5.77 -15.92
N GLY A 44 6.96 -5.01 -16.60
CA GLY A 44 7.22 -3.59 -16.90
C GLY A 44 8.17 -3.35 -18.07
N ALA A 45 8.48 -4.37 -18.87
CA ALA A 45 9.29 -4.25 -20.08
C ALA A 45 8.53 -4.66 -21.34
N PHE A 46 9.01 -4.19 -22.49
CA PHE A 46 8.55 -4.63 -23.81
C PHE A 46 9.71 -4.86 -24.75
N ARG A 47 9.48 -5.67 -25.79
CA ARG A 47 10.45 -5.91 -26.87
C ARG A 47 9.78 -6.00 -28.23
N VAL A 48 10.56 -5.72 -29.27
CA VAL A 48 10.09 -5.78 -30.66
C VAL A 48 10.90 -6.80 -31.44
N ARG A 49 10.22 -7.75 -32.09
CA ARG A 49 10.82 -8.76 -32.97
C ARG A 49 10.10 -8.77 -34.30
N GLY A 50 10.68 -8.12 -35.31
CA GLY A 50 10.04 -7.95 -36.62
C GLY A 50 8.70 -7.23 -36.46
N ASP A 51 7.63 -7.91 -36.84
CA ASP A 51 6.26 -7.37 -36.79
C ASP A 51 5.51 -7.75 -35.50
N THR A 52 6.23 -8.29 -34.51
CA THR A 52 5.66 -8.68 -33.22
C THR A 52 6.17 -7.76 -32.11
N LEU A 53 5.23 -7.21 -31.34
CA LEU A 53 5.47 -6.51 -30.09
C LEU A 53 5.10 -7.44 -28.93
N GLU A 54 6.04 -7.65 -28.02
CA GLU A 54 5.76 -8.34 -26.77
C GLU A 54 5.82 -7.34 -25.62
N VAL A 55 4.77 -7.29 -24.81
CA VAL A 55 4.66 -6.42 -23.64
C VAL A 55 4.39 -7.30 -22.43
N PHE A 56 5.20 -7.15 -21.38
CA PHE A 56 4.96 -7.81 -20.09
C PHE A 56 4.40 -6.77 -19.12
N PRO A 57 3.08 -6.79 -18.83
CA PRO A 57 2.48 -5.84 -17.91
C PRO A 57 3.17 -5.85 -16.54
N ALA A 58 3.31 -4.67 -15.92
CA ALA A 58 4.00 -4.55 -14.62
C ALA A 58 3.23 -5.16 -13.44
N TYR A 59 1.94 -5.46 -13.63
CA TYR A 59 1.02 -6.02 -12.64
C TYR A 59 0.77 -7.53 -12.84
N GLU A 60 1.46 -8.14 -13.80
CA GLU A 60 1.37 -9.58 -14.09
C GLU A 60 2.66 -10.29 -13.70
N ASP A 61 2.56 -11.53 -13.26
CA ASP A 61 3.72 -12.37 -12.89
C ASP A 61 3.98 -13.50 -13.89
N ARG A 62 2.95 -13.89 -14.66
CA ARG A 62 2.99 -15.13 -15.47
C ARG A 62 2.46 -14.96 -16.89
N MET A 63 2.08 -13.74 -17.26
CA MET A 63 1.43 -13.45 -18.53
C MET A 63 2.08 -12.25 -19.20
N ALA A 64 2.43 -12.40 -20.47
CA ALA A 64 2.81 -11.32 -21.36
C ALA A 64 1.87 -11.30 -22.57
N TYR A 65 1.65 -10.12 -23.14
CA TYR A 65 0.92 -9.97 -24.38
C TYR A 65 1.88 -10.01 -25.56
N ARG A 66 1.56 -10.81 -26.58
CA ARG A 66 2.20 -10.80 -27.89
C ARG A 66 1.20 -10.26 -28.91
N ILE A 67 1.55 -9.14 -29.52
CA ILE A 67 0.73 -8.41 -30.49
C ILE A 67 1.44 -8.49 -31.84
N THR A 68 0.79 -9.10 -32.82
CA THR A 68 1.31 -9.27 -34.19
C THR A 68 0.67 -8.24 -35.11
N PHE A 69 1.51 -7.54 -35.87
CA PHE A 69 1.10 -6.48 -36.79
C PHE A 69 1.21 -6.93 -38.24
N PHE A 70 0.31 -6.44 -39.08
CA PHE A 70 0.43 -6.44 -40.53
C PHE A 70 0.47 -4.98 -41.02
N GLY A 71 1.68 -4.45 -41.22
CA GLY A 71 1.86 -3.02 -41.43
C GLY A 71 1.52 -2.22 -40.17
N ASP A 72 0.46 -1.41 -40.23
CA ASP A 72 -0.08 -0.65 -39.09
C ASP A 72 -1.34 -1.30 -38.48
N GLU A 73 -1.81 -2.44 -38.99
CA GLU A 73 -2.99 -3.14 -38.46
C GLU A 73 -2.59 -4.24 -37.47
N ILE A 74 -3.32 -4.38 -36.36
CA ILE A 74 -3.14 -5.51 -35.45
C ILE A 74 -3.88 -6.73 -36.02
N GLU A 75 -3.13 -7.73 -36.46
CA GLU A 75 -3.68 -8.98 -37.00
C GLU A 75 -4.11 -9.93 -35.87
N ARG A 76 -3.33 -9.98 -34.78
CA ARG A 76 -3.55 -10.94 -33.70
C ARG A 76 -2.99 -10.47 -32.38
N ILE A 77 -3.73 -10.73 -31.30
CA ILE A 77 -3.28 -10.57 -29.93
C ILE A 77 -3.37 -11.93 -29.23
N ILE A 78 -2.31 -12.32 -28.53
CA ILE A 78 -2.30 -13.51 -27.66
C ILE A 78 -1.69 -13.19 -26.31
N SER A 79 -2.18 -13.83 -25.26
CA SER A 79 -1.50 -13.89 -23.97
C SER A 79 -0.63 -15.16 -23.91
N VAL A 80 0.59 -15.02 -23.44
CA VAL A 80 1.58 -16.11 -23.39
C VAL A 80 2.27 -16.17 -22.03
N ASN A 81 2.68 -17.36 -21.63
CA ASN A 81 3.64 -17.51 -20.55
C ASN A 81 5.03 -17.04 -21.04
N PRO A 82 5.65 -16.03 -20.40
CA PRO A 82 6.92 -15.46 -20.89
C PRO A 82 8.11 -16.41 -20.79
N VAL A 83 8.02 -17.46 -19.96
CA VAL A 83 9.08 -18.45 -19.74
C VAL A 83 8.91 -19.65 -20.66
N THR A 84 7.71 -20.24 -20.71
CA THR A 84 7.47 -21.47 -21.51
C THR A 84 7.08 -21.17 -22.95
N GLY A 85 6.57 -19.97 -23.23
CA GLY A 85 6.03 -19.59 -24.54
C GLY A 85 4.66 -20.20 -24.85
N GLU A 86 4.04 -20.89 -23.89
CA GLU A 86 2.70 -21.46 -24.00
C GLU A 86 1.67 -20.34 -24.22
N ILE A 87 0.74 -20.56 -25.15
CA ILE A 87 -0.39 -19.65 -25.39
C ILE A 87 -1.46 -19.93 -24.36
N LEU A 88 -1.84 -18.90 -23.61
CA LEU A 88 -2.88 -18.97 -22.58
C LEU A 88 -4.24 -18.63 -23.21
N GLU A 89 -4.35 -17.45 -23.82
CA GLU A 89 -5.58 -16.96 -24.43
C GLU A 89 -5.31 -16.16 -25.71
N THR A 90 -6.37 -15.93 -26.50
CA THR A 90 -6.35 -15.11 -27.72
C THR A 90 -7.43 -14.02 -27.64
N PRO A 91 -7.21 -12.95 -26.86
CA PRO A 91 -8.20 -11.90 -26.67
C PRO A 91 -8.37 -11.04 -27.93
N GLU A 92 -9.59 -10.57 -28.20
CA GLU A 92 -9.86 -9.61 -29.28
C GLU A 92 -9.46 -8.18 -28.92
N LYS A 93 -9.47 -7.85 -27.62
CA LYS A 93 -9.16 -6.54 -27.07
C LYS A 93 -8.39 -6.66 -25.76
N ILE A 94 -7.38 -5.83 -25.56
CA ILE A 94 -6.60 -5.74 -24.31
C ILE A 94 -6.41 -4.29 -23.87
N GLU A 95 -6.19 -4.11 -22.57
CA GLU A 95 -5.85 -2.84 -21.95
C GLU A 95 -4.53 -2.99 -21.19
N ILE A 96 -3.54 -2.17 -21.55
CA ILE A 96 -2.23 -2.15 -20.92
C ILE A 96 -2.16 -0.91 -20.03
N PHE A 97 -2.27 -1.12 -18.73
CA PHE A 97 -2.11 -0.07 -17.73
C PHE A 97 -0.64 0.36 -17.57
N PRO A 98 -0.37 1.60 -17.15
CA PRO A 98 0.98 2.07 -16.91
C PRO A 98 1.77 1.25 -15.89
N ALA A 99 3.08 1.15 -16.10
CA ALA A 99 3.98 0.40 -15.23
C ALA A 99 4.21 1.06 -13.86
N LYS A 100 3.89 2.35 -13.72
CA LYS A 100 3.98 3.11 -12.46
C LYS A 100 2.73 3.95 -12.24
N HIS A 101 2.38 4.17 -10.97
CA HIS A 101 1.22 4.96 -10.56
C HIS A 101 1.44 6.48 -10.61
N TYR A 102 2.68 6.95 -10.74
CA TYR A 102 3.01 8.37 -10.89
C TYR A 102 3.51 8.61 -12.30
N ILE A 103 2.68 9.27 -13.12
CA ILE A 103 3.00 9.67 -14.48
C ILE A 103 2.78 11.17 -14.54
N ALA A 104 3.86 11.94 -14.45
CA ALA A 104 3.78 13.37 -14.66
C ALA A 104 3.87 13.65 -16.16
N GLN A 105 2.86 14.33 -16.72
CA GLN A 105 2.96 14.92 -18.06
C GLN A 105 4.13 15.90 -18.10
N GLU A 106 4.88 15.96 -19.19
CA GLU A 106 6.12 16.74 -19.29
C GLU A 106 5.94 18.21 -18.91
N ASP A 107 4.82 18.83 -19.30
CA ASP A 107 4.50 20.22 -18.95
C ASP A 107 4.16 20.38 -17.46
N ARG A 108 3.48 19.40 -16.85
CA ARG A 108 3.21 19.40 -15.40
C ARG A 108 4.50 19.22 -14.62
N LEU A 109 5.41 18.36 -15.10
CA LEU A 109 6.71 18.14 -14.47
C LEU A 109 7.57 19.41 -14.48
N LYS A 110 7.63 20.13 -15.62
CA LYS A 110 8.35 21.41 -15.71
C LYS A 110 7.84 22.43 -14.70
N LYS A 111 6.50 22.53 -14.55
CA LYS A 111 5.90 23.41 -13.55
C LYS A 111 6.23 22.97 -12.12
N ALA A 112 6.09 21.67 -11.82
CA ALA A 112 6.41 21.12 -10.51
C ALA A 112 7.88 21.36 -10.12
N ILE A 113 8.81 21.23 -11.06
CA ILE A 113 10.24 21.53 -10.84
C ILE A 113 10.43 22.98 -10.40
N ASN A 114 9.79 23.95 -11.08
CA ASN A 114 9.86 25.36 -10.70
C ASN A 114 9.26 25.60 -9.30
N ASP A 115 8.10 25.00 -9.01
CA ASP A 115 7.44 25.15 -7.71
C ASP A 115 8.29 24.56 -6.55
N ILE A 116 9.00 23.45 -6.80
CA ILE A 116 9.93 22.83 -5.85
C ILE A 116 11.16 23.72 -5.63
N GLU A 117 11.70 24.32 -6.68
CA GLU A 117 12.81 25.26 -6.58
C GLU A 117 12.44 26.50 -5.77
N GLU A 118 11.26 27.06 -6.01
CA GLU A 118 10.77 28.19 -5.24
C GLU A 118 10.60 27.85 -3.75
N GLU A 119 9.99 26.70 -3.44
CA GLU A 119 9.86 26.23 -2.06
C GLU A 119 11.22 25.97 -1.40
N LEU A 120 12.19 25.43 -2.15
CA LEU A 120 13.55 25.23 -1.67
C LEU A 120 14.19 26.56 -1.27
N GLU A 121 14.16 27.57 -2.13
CA GLU A 121 14.78 28.87 -1.84
C GLU A 121 14.12 29.55 -0.62
N GLN A 122 12.78 29.47 -0.50
CA GLN A 122 12.05 29.94 0.68
C GLN A 122 12.49 29.20 1.96
N GLN A 123 12.62 27.87 1.90
CA GLN A 123 13.02 27.05 3.04
C GLN A 123 14.49 27.30 3.44
N LEU A 124 15.37 27.52 2.47
CA LEU A 124 16.77 27.88 2.72
C LEU A 124 16.88 29.24 3.42
N ALA A 125 16.10 30.23 2.97
CA ALA A 125 16.05 31.53 3.63
C ALA A 125 15.54 31.40 5.07
N ASN A 126 14.50 30.60 5.31
CA ASN A 126 13.97 30.34 6.64
C ASN A 126 15.01 29.67 7.56
N PHE A 127 15.72 28.64 7.10
CA PHE A 127 16.73 28.00 7.93
C PHE A 127 17.90 28.94 8.24
N LYS A 128 18.39 29.69 7.25
CA LYS A 128 19.49 30.65 7.44
C LYS A 128 19.09 31.78 8.39
N SER A 129 17.84 32.26 8.37
CA SER A 129 17.36 33.29 9.29
C SER A 129 17.23 32.82 10.74
N HIS A 130 17.24 31.51 10.99
CA HIS A 130 17.18 30.89 12.31
C HIS A 130 18.50 30.21 12.70
N ASP A 131 19.61 30.56 12.04
CA ASP A 131 20.95 29.98 12.25
C ASP A 131 21.04 28.45 12.10
N LYS A 132 20.09 27.83 11.39
CA LYS A 132 20.04 26.40 11.08
C LYS A 132 20.83 26.07 9.80
N TYR A 133 22.12 26.41 9.80
CA TYR A 133 22.97 26.29 8.60
C TYR A 133 23.19 24.84 8.15
N LEU A 134 23.25 23.89 9.08
CA LEU A 134 23.45 22.47 8.76
C LEU A 134 22.21 21.88 8.07
N GLU A 135 21.01 22.22 8.58
CA GLU A 135 19.73 21.85 7.99
C GLU A 135 19.56 22.47 6.60
N ALA A 136 19.94 23.74 6.44
CA ALA A 136 19.94 24.42 5.14
C ALA A 136 20.84 23.72 4.12
N GLN A 137 22.09 23.40 4.50
CA GLN A 137 23.02 22.69 3.63
C GLN A 137 22.49 21.30 3.24
N ARG A 138 21.90 20.58 4.21
CA ARG A 138 21.35 19.24 4.01
C ARG A 138 20.18 19.25 3.02
N ILE A 139 19.23 20.16 3.19
CA ILE A 139 18.06 20.22 2.30
C ILE A 139 18.46 20.70 0.90
N GLU A 140 19.41 21.62 0.80
CA GLU A 140 19.94 22.10 -0.48
C GLU A 140 20.55 20.97 -1.29
N GLN A 141 21.52 20.25 -0.71
CA GLN A 141 22.22 19.15 -1.40
C GLN A 141 21.25 18.08 -1.90
N ARG A 142 20.33 17.64 -1.03
CA ARG A 142 19.36 16.61 -1.38
C ARG A 142 18.38 17.08 -2.45
N THR A 143 17.77 18.26 -2.27
CA THR A 143 16.73 18.74 -3.18
C THR A 143 17.30 19.08 -4.55
N ARG A 144 18.50 19.68 -4.63
CA ARG A 144 19.15 19.97 -5.93
C ARG A 144 19.49 18.70 -6.70
N TYR A 145 19.97 17.65 -6.01
CA TYR A 145 20.20 16.34 -6.64
C TYR A 145 18.89 15.71 -7.14
N ASP A 146 17.83 15.72 -6.31
CA ASP A 146 16.53 15.19 -6.70
C ASP A 146 15.94 15.97 -7.90
N LEU A 147 16.12 17.30 -7.96
CA LEU A 147 15.72 18.15 -9.08
C LEU A 147 16.50 17.87 -10.37
N GLU A 148 17.80 17.62 -10.29
CA GLU A 148 18.62 17.22 -11.43
C GLU A 148 18.13 15.89 -12.02
N MET A 149 17.88 14.91 -11.15
CA MET A 149 17.31 13.61 -11.55
C MET A 149 15.93 13.75 -12.19
N LEU A 150 15.07 14.64 -11.66
CA LEU A 150 13.76 14.92 -12.26
C LEU A 150 13.86 15.56 -13.64
N ARG A 151 14.87 16.41 -13.90
CA ARG A 151 15.09 17.02 -15.23
C ARG A 151 15.60 16.03 -16.27
N GLU A 152 16.60 15.24 -15.90
CA GLU A 152 17.30 14.34 -16.84
C GLU A 152 16.54 13.04 -17.08
N VAL A 153 15.96 12.48 -16.00
CA VAL A 153 15.37 11.12 -16.02
C VAL A 153 13.85 11.15 -15.86
N GLY A 154 13.27 12.27 -15.40
CA GLY A 154 11.85 12.35 -15.07
C GLY A 154 11.47 11.60 -13.79
N TYR A 155 12.46 11.12 -13.02
CA TYR A 155 12.27 10.32 -11.82
C TYR A 155 13.43 10.50 -10.83
N CYS A 156 13.13 10.54 -9.54
CA CYS A 156 14.11 10.53 -8.46
C CYS A 156 13.72 9.53 -7.35
N SER A 157 14.68 9.16 -6.51
CA SER A 157 14.42 8.28 -5.38
C SER A 157 13.64 9.02 -4.30
N GLY A 158 12.48 8.50 -3.91
CA GLY A 158 11.61 9.17 -2.96
C GLY A 158 10.74 10.27 -3.59
N ILE A 159 10.44 10.15 -4.90
CA ILE A 159 9.62 11.08 -5.68
C ILE A 159 8.26 11.39 -5.02
N GLU A 160 7.71 10.46 -4.22
CA GLU A 160 6.44 10.64 -3.51
C GLU A 160 6.47 11.81 -2.53
N ASN A 161 7.65 12.24 -2.06
CA ASN A 161 7.80 13.42 -1.19
C ASN A 161 7.52 14.73 -1.93
N TYR A 162 7.49 14.71 -3.26
CA TYR A 162 7.13 15.83 -4.12
C TYR A 162 5.71 15.67 -4.71
N SER A 163 4.94 14.66 -4.29
CA SER A 163 3.65 14.31 -4.88
C SER A 163 2.68 15.49 -4.99
N ARG A 164 2.59 16.37 -3.98
CA ARG A 164 1.73 17.56 -4.05
C ARG A 164 2.09 18.48 -5.23
N HIS A 165 3.38 18.74 -5.43
CA HIS A 165 3.88 19.56 -6.52
C HIS A 165 3.69 18.87 -7.87
N LEU A 166 3.97 17.57 -7.94
CA LEU A 166 3.79 16.77 -9.16
C LEU A 166 2.32 16.70 -9.60
N ASP A 167 1.41 16.55 -8.63
CA ASP A 167 -0.04 16.54 -8.86
C ASP A 167 -0.61 17.97 -9.02
N GLN A 168 0.20 19.02 -8.80
CA GLN A 168 -0.21 20.43 -8.86
C GLN A 168 -1.41 20.74 -7.94
N ARG A 169 -1.44 20.10 -6.77
CA ARG A 169 -2.50 20.29 -5.76
C ARG A 169 -2.18 21.44 -4.82
N ALA A 170 -3.21 22.04 -4.24
CA ALA A 170 -3.05 23.07 -3.22
C ALA A 170 -2.39 22.52 -1.93
N PRO A 171 -1.61 23.33 -1.19
CA PRO A 171 -1.08 22.97 0.14
C PRO A 171 -2.17 22.45 1.09
N GLY A 172 -1.86 21.38 1.83
CA GLY A 172 -2.79 20.75 2.79
C GLY A 172 -3.88 19.87 2.17
N SER A 173 -4.07 19.88 0.85
CA SER A 173 -5.08 19.06 0.17
C SER A 173 -4.87 17.56 0.40
N ALA A 174 -5.98 16.81 0.35
CA ALA A 174 -5.95 15.36 0.46
C ALA A 174 -5.14 14.74 -0.70
N PRO A 175 -4.32 13.71 -0.42
CA PRO A 175 -3.62 12.94 -1.43
C PRO A 175 -4.56 11.97 -2.15
N TRP A 176 -4.19 11.57 -3.36
CA TRP A 176 -4.87 10.49 -4.07
C TRP A 176 -4.58 9.12 -3.45
N THR A 177 -5.64 8.37 -3.18
CA THR A 177 -5.65 7.05 -2.56
C THR A 177 -6.30 6.01 -3.44
N LEU A 178 -6.36 4.76 -2.98
CA LEU A 178 -7.04 3.69 -3.71
C LEU A 178 -8.54 3.96 -3.83
N ILE A 179 -9.12 4.66 -2.85
CA ILE A 179 -10.56 4.94 -2.82
C ILE A 179 -10.98 5.82 -3.99
N ASP A 180 -10.09 6.73 -4.41
CA ASP A 180 -10.33 7.62 -5.55
C ASP A 180 -10.34 6.89 -6.90
N TYR A 181 -9.87 5.65 -6.96
CA TYR A 181 -9.94 4.76 -8.14
C TYR A 181 -11.23 3.93 -8.15
N LEU A 182 -11.98 3.92 -7.06
CA LEU A 182 -13.27 3.22 -6.99
C LEU A 182 -14.39 4.10 -7.57
N PRO A 183 -15.49 3.49 -8.03
CA PRO A 183 -16.69 4.23 -8.39
C PRO A 183 -17.20 5.08 -7.20
N SER A 184 -17.99 6.12 -7.50
CA SER A 184 -18.56 7.00 -6.48
C SER A 184 -19.40 6.27 -5.44
N GLU A 185 -20.00 5.15 -5.82
CA GLU A 185 -20.70 4.23 -4.91
C GLU A 185 -20.00 2.88 -4.93
N TYR A 186 -19.47 2.47 -3.78
CA TYR A 186 -18.83 1.18 -3.60
C TYR A 186 -19.16 0.62 -2.21
N LEU A 187 -18.97 -0.70 -2.05
CA LEU A 187 -19.10 -1.37 -0.76
C LEU A 187 -17.73 -1.40 -0.07
N LEU A 188 -17.67 -0.86 1.14
CA LEU A 188 -16.52 -0.93 2.03
C LEU A 188 -16.83 -1.88 3.18
N VAL A 189 -16.04 -2.95 3.33
CA VAL A 189 -16.11 -3.84 4.49
C VAL A 189 -14.91 -3.55 5.38
N LEU A 190 -15.17 -3.15 6.62
CA LEU A 190 -14.15 -2.92 7.64
C LEU A 190 -14.13 -4.09 8.61
N ASP A 191 -13.17 -4.98 8.38
CA ASP A 191 -12.96 -6.14 9.24
C ASP A 191 -12.26 -5.81 10.55
N GLU A 192 -12.64 -6.53 11.60
CA GLU A 192 -12.31 -6.23 13.00
C GLU A 192 -12.38 -4.72 13.29
N SER A 193 -13.53 -4.12 12.96
CA SER A 193 -13.70 -2.66 12.89
C SER A 193 -13.26 -1.93 14.16
N HIS A 194 -13.42 -2.59 15.32
CA HIS A 194 -13.07 -2.07 16.64
C HIS A 194 -11.57 -1.80 16.80
N MET A 195 -10.73 -2.48 16.01
CA MET A 195 -9.28 -2.24 15.90
C MET A 195 -8.92 -1.44 14.64
N THR A 196 -9.55 -1.76 13.51
CA THR A 196 -9.24 -1.15 12.21
C THR A 196 -9.57 0.35 12.17
N VAL A 197 -10.69 0.78 12.76
CA VAL A 197 -11.08 2.20 12.80
C VAL A 197 -10.06 3.05 13.60
N PRO A 198 -9.70 2.69 14.85
CA PRO A 198 -8.63 3.37 15.57
C PRO A 198 -7.29 3.39 14.81
N GLN A 199 -6.94 2.29 14.15
CA GLN A 199 -5.71 2.21 13.36
C GLN A 199 -5.70 3.24 12.23
N ILE A 200 -6.74 3.28 11.39
CA ILE A 200 -6.88 4.26 10.30
C ILE A 200 -6.78 5.69 10.84
N ARG A 201 -7.45 5.98 11.96
CA ARG A 201 -7.40 7.30 12.61
C ARG A 201 -5.99 7.67 13.09
N GLY A 202 -5.22 6.70 13.57
CA GLY A 202 -3.84 6.89 14.05
C GLY A 202 -2.82 7.15 12.94
N MET A 203 -3.05 6.65 11.73
CA MET A 203 -2.08 6.69 10.62
C MET A 203 -1.60 8.11 10.29
N TYR A 204 -2.51 9.07 10.14
CA TYR A 204 -2.16 10.45 9.81
C TYR A 204 -1.27 11.10 10.88
N ASN A 205 -1.61 10.94 12.16
CA ASN A 205 -0.89 11.59 13.25
C ASN A 205 0.53 11.02 13.41
N GLY A 206 0.66 9.69 13.28
CA GLY A 206 1.97 9.03 13.29
C GLY A 206 2.87 9.50 12.14
N ASP A 207 2.33 9.50 10.91
CA ASP A 207 3.09 9.94 9.74
C ASP A 207 3.46 11.42 9.80
N ARG A 208 2.51 12.29 10.18
CA ARG A 208 2.75 13.74 10.31
C ARG A 208 3.84 14.03 11.32
N ASN A 209 3.84 13.37 12.49
CA ASN A 209 4.86 13.60 13.51
C ASN A 209 6.26 13.28 12.96
N ARG A 210 6.42 12.09 12.38
CA ARG A 210 7.67 11.64 11.75
C ARG A 210 8.15 12.60 10.65
N LYS A 211 7.24 13.02 9.76
CA LYS A 211 7.59 13.93 8.65
C LYS A 211 7.91 15.34 9.12
N THR A 212 7.21 15.85 10.13
CA THR A 212 7.50 17.14 10.74
C THR A 212 8.94 17.16 11.26
N THR A 213 9.37 16.10 11.95
CA THR A 213 10.77 15.97 12.40
C THR A 213 11.76 15.98 11.23
N LEU A 214 11.47 15.26 10.14
CA LEU A 214 12.35 15.26 8.96
C LEU A 214 12.45 16.66 8.32
N VAL A 215 11.34 17.40 8.27
CA VAL A 215 11.32 18.78 7.77
C VAL A 215 12.11 19.69 8.70
N GLU A 216 11.90 19.60 10.02
CA GLU A 216 12.57 20.43 11.01
C GLU A 216 14.10 20.32 10.95
N TYR A 217 14.60 19.11 10.69
CA TYR A 217 16.02 18.82 10.53
C TYR A 217 16.50 18.87 9.07
N GLY A 218 15.75 19.48 8.15
CA GLY A 218 16.22 19.73 6.78
C GLY A 218 16.47 18.48 5.93
N PHE A 219 15.81 17.36 6.21
CA PHE A 219 15.88 16.16 5.36
C PHE A 219 14.89 16.18 4.21
N ARG A 220 13.78 16.93 4.35
CA ARG A 220 12.70 17.07 3.35
C ARG A 220 12.12 18.49 3.37
N LEU A 221 11.53 18.91 2.26
CA LEU A 221 10.79 20.19 2.16
C LEU A 221 9.47 20.14 2.94
N PRO A 222 8.89 21.29 3.33
CA PRO A 222 7.59 21.35 4.01
C PRO A 222 6.46 20.64 3.25
N SER A 223 6.43 20.73 1.91
CA SER A 223 5.49 20.01 1.04
C SER A 223 5.49 18.49 1.21
N ALA A 224 6.56 17.89 1.74
CA ALA A 224 6.61 16.45 1.98
C ALA A 224 5.58 15.98 3.01
N VAL A 225 5.09 16.87 3.87
CA VAL A 225 3.99 16.59 4.84
C VAL A 225 2.64 16.43 4.13
N ASP A 226 2.48 16.99 2.93
CA ASP A 226 1.26 16.84 2.12
C ASP A 226 1.23 15.51 1.36
N ASN A 227 2.34 14.78 1.32
CA ASN A 227 2.33 13.34 1.02
C ASN A 227 2.00 12.61 2.33
N ARG A 228 0.81 12.06 2.50
CA ARG A 228 0.38 11.54 3.80
C ARG A 228 -0.73 10.50 3.63
N PRO A 229 -1.13 9.80 4.69
CA PRO A 229 -2.44 9.15 4.75
C PRO A 229 -3.57 10.20 4.80
N LEU A 230 -4.79 9.76 4.51
CA LEU A 230 -5.99 10.57 4.77
C LEU A 230 -6.12 10.81 6.28
N LYS A 231 -6.60 12.01 6.62
CA LYS A 231 -7.17 12.24 7.95
C LYS A 231 -8.42 11.39 8.09
N PHE A 232 -8.81 11.09 9.32
CA PHE A 232 -10.02 10.30 9.55
C PHE A 232 -11.27 10.97 8.96
N ASP A 233 -11.43 12.28 9.16
CA ASP A 233 -12.55 13.05 8.61
C ASP A 233 -12.54 13.10 7.06
N GLU A 234 -11.35 13.07 6.44
CA GLU A 234 -11.24 12.95 4.98
C GLU A 234 -11.68 11.55 4.55
N PHE A 235 -11.20 10.50 5.21
CA PHE A 235 -11.61 9.12 4.93
C PHE A 235 -13.13 8.92 5.07
N GLU A 236 -13.76 9.50 6.10
CA GLU A 236 -15.21 9.47 6.28
C GLU A 236 -15.98 10.07 5.10
N GLN A 237 -15.45 11.13 4.47
CA GLN A 237 -16.08 11.74 3.28
C GLN A 237 -16.02 10.85 2.04
N HIS A 238 -15.03 9.94 2.00
CA HIS A 238 -14.83 9.01 0.90
C HIS A 238 -15.46 7.62 1.17
N MET A 239 -16.04 7.39 2.34
CA MET A 239 -16.73 6.13 2.65
C MET A 239 -17.98 5.99 1.79
N GLY A 240 -18.05 4.89 1.03
CA GLY A 240 -19.27 4.47 0.33
C GLY A 240 -20.29 3.82 1.27
N HIS A 241 -20.87 2.70 0.85
CA HIS A 241 -21.69 1.87 1.75
C HIS A 241 -20.79 1.05 2.66
N VAL A 242 -20.84 1.28 3.96
CA VAL A 242 -19.91 0.65 4.92
C VAL A 242 -20.59 -0.48 5.70
N VAL A 243 -19.95 -1.64 5.74
CA VAL A 243 -20.26 -2.74 6.65
C VAL A 243 -19.11 -2.87 7.65
N TYR A 244 -19.40 -2.65 8.92
CA TYR A 244 -18.46 -2.89 10.01
C TYR A 244 -18.62 -4.34 10.49
N THR A 245 -17.57 -5.15 10.41
CA THR A 245 -17.58 -6.52 10.94
C THR A 245 -16.70 -6.59 12.18
N SER A 246 -17.31 -6.99 13.31
CA SER A 246 -16.63 -7.13 14.59
C SER A 246 -17.50 -7.92 15.56
N ALA A 247 -16.90 -8.81 16.34
CA ALA A 247 -17.58 -9.45 17.48
C ALA A 247 -17.83 -8.45 18.64
N THR A 248 -17.03 -7.38 18.70
CA THR A 248 -17.09 -6.35 19.74
C THR A 248 -17.04 -4.94 19.10
N PRO A 249 -18.10 -4.48 18.41
CA PRO A 249 -18.10 -3.18 17.72
C PRO A 249 -17.74 -2.02 18.64
N GLY A 250 -16.88 -1.11 18.18
CA GLY A 250 -16.44 0.04 18.94
C GLY A 250 -17.46 1.17 19.02
N PRO A 251 -17.19 2.22 19.82
CA PRO A 251 -18.11 3.35 19.99
C PRO A 251 -18.38 4.12 18.68
N TYR A 252 -17.39 4.17 17.78
CA TYR A 252 -17.53 4.90 16.52
C TYR A 252 -18.55 4.22 15.61
N GLU A 253 -18.44 2.91 15.46
CA GLU A 253 -19.32 2.09 14.64
C GLU A 253 -20.73 2.10 15.23
N MET A 254 -20.86 1.93 16.54
CA MET A 254 -22.15 2.00 17.25
C MET A 254 -22.82 3.37 17.12
N GLY A 255 -22.04 4.46 17.03
CA GLY A 255 -22.57 5.82 16.82
C GLY A 255 -22.99 6.13 15.37
N ARG A 256 -22.49 5.34 14.39
CA ARG A 256 -22.76 5.55 12.95
C ARG A 256 -23.80 4.59 12.37
N THR A 257 -23.98 3.45 13.01
CA THR A 257 -24.78 2.34 12.47
C THR A 257 -26.28 2.59 12.62
N MET A 258 -27.04 2.37 11.54
CA MET A 258 -28.51 2.41 11.57
C MET A 258 -29.14 1.11 12.09
N GLN A 259 -28.48 -0.03 11.83
CA GLN A 259 -28.94 -1.35 12.22
C GLN A 259 -27.75 -2.26 12.54
N VAL A 260 -27.80 -2.90 13.70
CA VAL A 260 -26.86 -3.98 14.05
C VAL A 260 -27.44 -5.30 13.54
N VAL A 261 -26.66 -6.05 12.75
CA VAL A 261 -27.00 -7.40 12.29
C VAL A 261 -26.21 -8.40 13.11
N GLU A 262 -26.88 -9.13 14.00
CA GLU A 262 -26.24 -10.12 14.86
C GLU A 262 -26.14 -11.47 14.15
N GLN A 263 -24.93 -12.05 14.12
CA GLN A 263 -24.68 -13.39 13.62
C GLN A 263 -23.97 -14.23 14.68
N ILE A 264 -24.76 -14.77 15.62
CA ILE A 264 -24.27 -15.56 16.77
C ILE A 264 -24.29 -17.08 16.52
N ILE A 265 -25.12 -17.56 15.59
CA ILE A 265 -25.27 -18.99 15.33
C ILE A 265 -24.10 -19.47 14.45
N ARG A 266 -23.23 -20.31 15.03
CA ARG A 266 -22.14 -20.95 14.29
C ARG A 266 -22.69 -22.11 13.44
N PRO A 267 -22.35 -22.23 12.15
CA PRO A 267 -22.83 -23.32 11.29
C PRO A 267 -22.47 -24.72 11.81
N THR A 268 -21.40 -24.84 12.58
CA THR A 268 -20.93 -26.09 13.21
C THR A 268 -21.71 -26.47 14.48
N GLY A 269 -22.56 -25.58 15.00
CA GLY A 269 -23.26 -25.77 16.28
C GLY A 269 -22.38 -25.56 17.51
N LEU A 270 -21.15 -25.04 17.35
CA LEU A 270 -20.27 -24.74 18.48
C LEU A 270 -20.89 -23.65 19.38
N LEU A 271 -20.94 -23.96 20.67
CA LEU A 271 -21.47 -23.06 21.71
C LEU A 271 -20.37 -22.15 22.24
N ASP A 272 -20.78 -21.01 22.81
CA ASP A 272 -19.88 -20.17 23.59
C ASP A 272 -19.37 -20.94 24.82
N PRO A 273 -18.09 -20.75 25.21
CA PRO A 273 -17.50 -21.46 26.33
C PRO A 273 -18.12 -21.03 27.67
N GLN A 274 -18.15 -21.95 28.64
CA GLN A 274 -18.52 -21.61 30.01
C GLN A 274 -17.41 -20.78 30.67
N VAL A 275 -17.81 -19.76 31.43
CA VAL A 275 -16.89 -18.85 32.13
C VAL A 275 -17.01 -19.08 33.64
N GLU A 276 -15.87 -19.26 34.30
CA GLU A 276 -15.76 -19.41 35.75
C GLU A 276 -14.83 -18.33 36.32
N VAL A 277 -15.21 -17.74 37.46
CA VAL A 277 -14.39 -16.74 38.17
C VAL A 277 -13.89 -17.37 39.47
N ARG A 278 -12.55 -17.49 39.62
CA ARG A 278 -11.87 -18.04 40.80
C ARG A 278 -11.07 -16.96 41.54
N THR A 279 -10.72 -17.23 42.79
CA THR A 279 -9.89 -16.32 43.60
C THR A 279 -8.43 -16.34 43.16
N SER A 280 -7.71 -15.22 43.34
CA SER A 280 -6.28 -15.14 42.99
C SER A 280 -5.36 -15.97 43.90
N GLN A 281 -5.79 -16.28 45.12
CA GLN A 281 -5.03 -17.12 46.05
C GLN A 281 -4.92 -18.55 45.50
N GLY A 282 -3.69 -19.02 45.27
CA GLY A 282 -3.44 -20.36 44.72
C GLY A 282 -3.74 -20.51 43.22
N GLN A 283 -3.91 -19.41 42.48
CA GLN A 283 -4.32 -19.43 41.07
C GLN A 283 -3.36 -20.22 40.15
N VAL A 284 -2.06 -20.24 40.45
CA VAL A 284 -1.07 -20.93 39.62
C VAL A 284 -1.17 -22.45 39.81
N ASP A 285 -1.28 -22.90 41.07
CA ASP A 285 -1.46 -24.34 41.38
C ASP A 285 -2.78 -24.87 40.79
N ASP A 286 -3.84 -24.07 40.87
CA ASP A 286 -5.13 -24.38 40.27
C ASP A 286 -5.05 -24.45 38.74
N LEU A 287 -4.39 -23.49 38.09
CA LEU A 287 -4.13 -23.49 36.65
C LEU A 287 -3.34 -24.72 36.21
N VAL A 288 -2.28 -25.11 36.94
CA VAL A 288 -1.47 -26.31 36.65
C VAL A 288 -2.35 -27.57 36.68
N LYS A 289 -3.23 -27.68 37.67
CA LYS A 289 -4.18 -28.79 37.77
C LYS A 289 -5.12 -28.84 36.55
N GLU A 290 -5.67 -27.71 36.13
CA GLU A 290 -6.55 -27.63 34.96
C GLU A 290 -5.81 -27.95 33.65
N ILE A 291 -4.57 -27.47 33.47
CA ILE A 291 -3.73 -27.77 32.30
C ILE A 291 -3.49 -29.27 32.17
N ARG A 292 -3.18 -29.96 33.27
CA ARG A 292 -2.96 -31.42 33.27
C ARG A 292 -4.21 -32.17 32.83
N GLN A 293 -5.38 -31.80 33.36
CA GLN A 293 -6.66 -32.42 32.97
C GLN A 293 -6.97 -32.24 31.47
N ARG A 294 -6.67 -31.07 30.89
CA ARG A 294 -6.84 -30.83 29.43
C ARG A 294 -5.84 -31.63 28.61
N THR A 295 -4.60 -31.73 29.09
CA THR A 295 -3.53 -32.49 28.42
C THR A 295 -3.84 -33.99 28.37
N GLU A 296 -4.39 -34.57 29.44
CA GLU A 296 -4.85 -35.98 29.47
C GLU A 296 -5.93 -36.27 28.41
N ARG A 297 -6.70 -35.25 28.00
CA ARG A 297 -7.71 -35.33 26.94
C ARG A 297 -7.19 -34.98 25.54
N GLY A 298 -5.90 -34.67 25.41
CA GLY A 298 -5.29 -34.25 24.15
C GLY A 298 -5.64 -32.81 23.72
N GLU A 299 -6.25 -32.01 24.59
CA GLU A 299 -6.66 -30.62 24.33
C GLU A 299 -5.49 -29.63 24.54
N ARG A 300 -5.72 -28.33 24.29
CA ARG A 300 -4.72 -27.25 24.47
C ARG A 300 -5.29 -26.15 25.36
N VAL A 301 -4.40 -25.37 25.97
CA VAL A 301 -4.74 -24.26 26.87
C VAL A 301 -4.05 -22.99 26.40
N LEU A 302 -4.77 -21.88 26.41
CA LEU A 302 -4.24 -20.54 26.20
C LEU A 302 -4.31 -19.78 27.52
N VAL A 303 -3.21 -19.11 27.88
CA VAL A 303 -3.11 -18.30 29.09
C VAL A 303 -2.63 -16.91 28.69
N THR A 304 -3.36 -15.89 29.12
CA THR A 304 -3.02 -14.49 28.90
C THR A 304 -2.57 -13.86 30.21
N THR A 305 -1.40 -13.23 30.23
CA THR A 305 -0.94 -12.43 31.38
C THR A 305 -0.85 -10.95 31.00
N LEU A 306 -0.63 -10.08 32.00
CA LEU A 306 -0.59 -8.63 31.79
C LEU A 306 0.75 -8.11 31.28
N THR A 307 1.86 -8.83 31.51
CA THR A 307 3.21 -8.35 31.17
C THR A 307 4.07 -9.44 30.56
N LYS A 308 5.06 -9.04 29.76
CA LYS A 308 6.05 -9.95 29.19
C LYS A 308 6.74 -10.78 30.27
N ARG A 309 7.22 -10.12 31.33
CA ARG A 309 7.87 -10.77 32.47
C ARG A 309 6.98 -11.81 33.16
N MET A 310 5.69 -11.51 33.39
CA MET A 310 4.77 -12.49 33.97
C MET A 310 4.56 -13.70 33.08
N SER A 311 4.56 -13.50 31.76
CA SER A 311 4.44 -14.59 30.79
C SER A 311 5.71 -15.45 30.79
N GLU A 312 6.89 -14.83 30.84
CA GLU A 312 8.19 -15.50 30.95
C GLU A 312 8.28 -16.32 32.24
N ASP A 313 8.09 -15.67 33.40
CA ASP A 313 8.14 -16.31 34.72
C ASP A 313 7.16 -17.51 34.81
N LEU A 314 5.94 -17.36 34.26
CA LEU A 314 4.96 -18.45 34.22
C LEU A 314 5.36 -19.58 33.28
N THR A 315 5.92 -19.24 32.11
CA THR A 315 6.37 -20.24 31.13
C THR A 315 7.51 -21.07 31.71
N ASP A 316 8.50 -20.44 32.33
CA ASP A 316 9.63 -21.12 32.99
C ASP A 316 9.14 -22.05 34.11
N TYR A 317 8.25 -21.55 34.97
CA TYR A 317 7.64 -22.36 36.02
C TYR A 317 6.89 -23.60 35.48
N LEU A 318 6.13 -23.44 34.39
CA LEU A 318 5.44 -24.57 33.75
C LEU A 318 6.42 -25.57 33.12
N MET A 319 7.51 -25.07 32.52
CA MET A 319 8.58 -25.92 31.97
C MET A 319 9.30 -26.73 33.05
N GLU A 320 9.60 -26.13 34.20
CA GLU A 320 10.18 -26.84 35.37
C GLU A 320 9.29 -27.98 35.87
N LEU A 321 7.96 -27.82 35.77
CA LEU A 321 6.98 -28.85 36.10
C LEU A 321 6.79 -29.91 35.00
N GLY A 322 7.57 -29.83 33.91
CA GLY A 322 7.53 -30.76 32.78
C GLY A 322 6.37 -30.55 31.81
N ILE A 323 5.71 -29.39 31.85
CA ILE A 323 4.60 -29.06 30.94
C ILE A 323 5.18 -28.48 29.65
N LYS A 324 4.70 -29.00 28.50
CA LYS A 324 5.05 -28.45 27.18
C LYS A 324 4.31 -27.13 26.98
N VAL A 325 5.04 -26.02 26.95
CA VAL A 325 4.50 -24.66 26.83
C VAL A 325 5.35 -23.85 25.84
N HIS A 326 4.69 -22.94 25.13
CA HIS A 326 5.36 -21.93 24.30
C HIS A 326 4.83 -20.55 24.67
N TYR A 327 5.76 -19.61 24.81
CA TYR A 327 5.48 -18.21 25.05
C TYR A 327 5.39 -17.45 23.73
N LEU A 328 4.33 -16.66 23.55
CA LEU A 328 4.12 -15.81 22.39
C LEU A 328 4.07 -14.34 22.81
N HIS A 329 4.94 -13.51 22.22
CA HIS A 329 4.91 -12.06 22.40
C HIS A 329 5.26 -11.32 21.10
N SER A 330 5.13 -10.00 21.14
CA SER A 330 5.29 -9.10 19.98
C SER A 330 6.65 -9.15 19.26
N GLU A 331 7.67 -9.81 19.83
CA GLU A 331 9.01 -9.91 19.21
C GLU A 331 9.32 -11.33 18.73
N VAL A 332 8.40 -12.29 18.94
CA VAL A 332 8.53 -13.63 18.35
C VAL A 332 8.12 -13.53 16.89
N GLU A 333 9.06 -13.80 15.98
CA GLU A 333 8.71 -14.03 14.58
C GLU A 333 7.91 -15.33 14.49
N THR A 334 6.65 -15.24 14.08
CA THR A 334 5.71 -16.37 14.04
C THR A 334 5.92 -17.30 12.84
N LEU A 335 6.96 -17.06 12.03
CA LEU A 335 7.26 -17.76 10.78
C LEU A 335 8.72 -18.24 10.78
N GLU A 336 9.02 -19.24 11.60
CA GLU A 336 10.11 -20.21 11.33
C GLU A 336 9.53 -21.63 11.23
#